data_AF-A0A1Q7SV11-F1
#
_entry.id   AF-A0A1Q7SV11-F1
#
_cell.length_a   1.000
_cell.length_b   1.000
_cell.length_c   1.000
_cell.angle_alpha   90.00
_cell.angle_beta   90.00
_cell.angle_gamma   90.00
#
_symmetry.space_group_name_H-M   'P 1'
#
loop_
_entity.id
_entity.type
_entity.pdbx_description
1 polymer ?
#
loop_
_entity_poly.entity_id
_entity_poly.type
_entity_poly.pdbx_seq_one_letter_code
_entity_poly.pdbx_strand_id
1 'polypeptide(L)'
;MSHGANFTNARYEHAYTKTSPGHAALITGTYSHLNGITSNRWYDRIRKKAVNSVDDETVQLLGAHGVGRSPRNLLTNTVGDMLMLHTNFRSKVVSIGEKDRSAVLMSGKFGKAFWFDDSVVVTSSYYYSALPGWLETFNHSGIFQRYLGREWIEVEPSQAGEICDRDDAPYEGGVPGIGNSFPHMIRGGSAGQTDSKYYELLAYSPFSTEILLDGARRAFTAETLGTRGVTDLLCIGIAATDLIGHVFGPASHEVFDNAIRTDSMLSGFLSFLDDRVGLSNCVIALTSDHGIAPIPEYIRKKNPRYPAGRVGLGEITRLTARILGGRFAVNEPGTKWIEQVIDEDIYLNRDLLKQKNIPAEEAMKTLKDSLSGLPQFAAAYTRDEIEHSAALDQLGMMVRRTYYPSRSGDVMFILRPFFINGSDSAGTGHGQPYDYDTHVPLILFGKNIKPGNYPEEVSPVD
;
A
#
# COMPACT_ATOMS: atom_id res chain seq x y z
N MET A 1 13.47 7.43 -17.98
CA MET A 1 14.68 7.65 -17.14
C MET A 1 15.71 8.58 -17.78
N SER A 2 16.05 8.47 -19.07
CA SER A 2 17.14 9.25 -19.72
C SER A 2 16.95 10.78 -19.79
N HIS A 3 15.71 11.27 -19.63
CA HIS A 3 15.37 12.70 -19.77
C HIS A 3 14.88 13.34 -18.46
N GLY A 4 14.97 12.62 -17.34
CA GLY A 4 14.52 13.09 -16.02
C GLY A 4 15.65 13.07 -14.99
N ALA A 5 15.35 13.59 -13.80
CA ALA A 5 16.17 13.40 -12.61
C ALA A 5 15.80 12.05 -11.97
N ASN A 6 16.75 11.13 -11.94
CA ASN A 6 16.60 9.81 -11.36
C ASN A 6 17.37 9.74 -10.03
N PHE A 7 16.65 9.71 -8.92
CA PHE A 7 17.24 9.57 -7.59
C PHE A 7 17.40 8.08 -7.29
N THR A 8 18.63 7.59 -7.37
CA THR A 8 18.90 6.14 -7.32
C THR A 8 18.92 5.58 -5.90
N ASN A 9 18.85 6.45 -4.89
CA ASN A 9 19.05 6.12 -3.48
C ASN A 9 17.90 6.63 -2.60
N ALA A 10 16.66 6.54 -3.09
CA ALA A 10 15.47 7.03 -2.40
C ALA A 10 14.89 5.99 -1.42
N ARG A 11 14.76 6.33 -0.13
CA ARG A 11 14.23 5.40 0.89
C ARG A 11 13.14 6.01 1.76
N TYR A 12 12.16 5.18 2.11
CA TYR A 12 11.29 5.48 3.22
C TYR A 12 12.02 5.35 4.56
N GLU A 13 11.76 6.34 5.39
CA GLU A 13 12.40 6.51 6.69
C GLU A 13 11.51 6.09 7.86
N HIS A 14 10.35 5.49 7.56
CA HIS A 14 9.40 4.96 8.53
C HIS A 14 9.39 3.42 8.50
N ALA A 15 9.02 2.78 9.61
CA ALA A 15 9.20 1.33 9.74
C ALA A 15 8.14 0.51 9.01
N TYR A 16 6.87 0.91 9.08
CA TYR A 16 5.78 0.14 8.47
C TYR A 16 5.48 0.68 7.07
N THR A 17 6.23 0.16 6.12
CA THR A 17 6.14 0.39 4.68
C THR A 17 4.88 -0.26 4.11
N LYS A 18 3.71 0.25 4.50
CA LYS A 18 2.39 -0.19 3.99
C LYS A 18 1.82 0.85 3.03
N THR A 19 0.85 0.44 2.22
CA THR A 19 0.26 1.30 1.18
C THR A 19 -0.26 2.65 1.70
N SER A 20 -1.04 2.67 2.78
CA SER A 20 -1.63 3.93 3.30
C SER A 20 -0.57 4.88 3.88
N PRO A 21 0.34 4.43 4.77
CA PRO A 21 1.46 5.27 5.22
C PRO A 21 2.31 5.81 4.08
N GLY A 22 2.65 4.98 3.08
CA GLY A 22 3.48 5.39 1.94
C GLY A 22 2.83 6.49 1.10
N HIS A 23 1.57 6.32 0.70
CA HIS A 23 0.81 7.33 -0.05
C HIS A 23 0.61 8.62 0.75
N ALA A 24 0.31 8.51 2.05
CA ALA A 24 0.17 9.69 2.91
C ALA A 24 1.50 10.45 3.05
N ALA A 25 2.61 9.72 3.23
CA ALA A 25 3.92 10.33 3.38
C ALA A 25 4.36 11.07 2.12
N LEU A 26 4.20 10.42 0.96
CA LEU A 26 4.51 10.96 -0.36
C LEU A 26 3.86 12.32 -0.60
N ILE A 27 2.56 12.44 -0.32
CA ILE A 27 1.80 13.63 -0.73
C ILE A 27 1.76 14.74 0.34
N THR A 28 2.17 14.43 1.58
CA THR A 28 2.15 15.39 2.70
C THR A 28 3.53 15.92 3.08
N GLY A 29 4.60 15.24 2.67
CA GLY A 29 5.95 15.52 3.15
C GLY A 29 6.11 15.29 4.67
N THR A 30 5.29 14.40 5.26
CA THR A 30 5.31 14.10 6.69
C THR A 30 5.07 12.62 6.96
N TYR A 31 5.53 12.09 8.10
CA TYR A 31 5.28 10.70 8.50
C TYR A 31 4.04 10.54 9.40
N SER A 32 3.68 9.30 9.73
CA SER A 32 2.47 8.93 10.49
C SER A 32 2.34 9.61 11.86
N HIS A 33 3.44 9.93 12.53
CA HIS A 33 3.40 10.71 13.78
C HIS A 33 2.84 12.13 13.63
N LEU A 34 2.80 12.67 12.39
CA LEU A 34 2.19 13.95 12.06
C LEU A 34 0.90 13.76 11.25
N ASN A 35 0.95 13.00 10.16
CA ASN A 35 -0.21 12.82 9.26
C ASN A 35 -1.27 11.84 9.81
N GLY A 36 -0.92 11.07 10.84
CA GLY A 36 -1.78 10.12 11.54
C GLY A 36 -1.98 8.77 10.86
N ILE A 37 -1.58 8.57 9.60
CA ILE A 37 -1.85 7.34 8.86
C ILE A 37 -0.78 6.29 9.19
N THR A 38 -1.07 5.42 10.16
CA THR A 38 -0.09 4.45 10.72
C THR A 38 -0.07 3.11 9.99
N SER A 39 -1.17 2.72 9.35
CA SER A 39 -1.30 1.48 8.58
C SER A 39 -2.51 1.58 7.61
N ASN A 40 -2.66 0.58 6.74
CA ASN A 40 -3.90 0.31 5.99
C ASN A 40 -5.12 0.11 6.89
N ARG A 41 -4.92 -0.48 8.07
CA ARG A 41 -5.96 -0.64 9.10
C ARG A 41 -5.34 -0.49 10.47
N TRP A 42 -6.10 -0.03 11.46
CA TRP A 42 -5.67 -0.05 12.86
C TRP A 42 -6.83 -0.42 13.78
N TYR A 43 -6.53 -0.80 15.02
CA TYR A 43 -7.56 -1.15 15.99
C TYR A 43 -8.06 0.11 16.69
N ASP A 44 -9.32 0.44 16.45
CA ASP A 44 -10.00 1.51 17.17
C ASP A 44 -10.50 0.98 18.51
N ARG A 45 -9.87 1.42 19.60
CA ARG A 45 -10.20 1.00 20.96
C ARG A 45 -11.59 1.43 21.44
N ILE A 46 -12.13 2.52 20.89
CA ILE A 46 -13.47 3.02 21.24
C ILE A 46 -14.52 2.15 20.56
N ARG A 47 -14.34 1.89 19.27
CA ARG A 47 -15.26 1.05 18.46
C ARG A 47 -15.04 -0.44 18.64
N LYS A 48 -13.93 -0.83 19.27
CA LYS A 48 -13.47 -2.23 19.48
C LYS A 48 -13.39 -3.04 18.18
N LYS A 49 -13.02 -2.42 17.08
CA LYS A 49 -12.87 -3.06 15.76
C LYS A 49 -11.67 -2.52 15.00
N ALA A 50 -11.16 -3.30 14.06
CA ALA A 50 -10.24 -2.78 13.06
C ALA A 50 -11.00 -1.79 12.15
N VAL A 51 -10.39 -0.65 11.84
CA VAL A 51 -10.93 0.36 10.91
C VAL A 51 -9.95 0.57 9.76
N ASN A 52 -10.47 0.75 8.55
CA ASN A 52 -9.68 1.12 7.37
C ASN A 52 -9.18 2.56 7.50
N SER A 53 -8.02 2.84 6.89
CA SER A 53 -7.42 4.16 6.87
C SER A 53 -8.32 5.25 6.28
N VAL A 54 -9.21 4.89 5.35
CA VAL A 54 -10.05 5.85 4.61
C VAL A 54 -11.55 5.59 4.70
N ASP A 55 -12.00 4.58 5.46
CA ASP A 55 -13.44 4.35 5.70
C ASP A 55 -14.07 5.55 6.42
N ASP A 56 -15.24 5.96 5.94
CA ASP A 56 -16.05 6.99 6.60
C ASP A 56 -17.53 6.63 6.52
N GLU A 57 -18.07 6.15 7.64
CA GLU A 57 -19.49 5.80 7.80
C GLU A 57 -20.42 7.03 7.73
N THR A 58 -19.88 8.26 7.73
CA THR A 58 -20.69 9.49 7.65
C THR A 58 -20.91 9.99 6.21
N VAL A 59 -20.32 9.33 5.22
CA VAL A 59 -20.50 9.65 3.80
C VAL A 59 -20.95 8.41 3.02
N GLN A 60 -21.66 8.63 1.92
CA GLN A 60 -22.21 7.55 1.10
C GLN A 60 -21.24 7.19 -0.03
N LEU A 61 -21.12 5.90 -0.34
CA LEU A 61 -20.47 5.46 -1.57
C LEU A 61 -21.36 5.80 -2.77
N LEU A 62 -20.75 6.33 -3.84
CA LEU A 62 -21.44 6.72 -5.06
C LEU A 62 -20.96 5.87 -6.23
N GLY A 63 -21.89 5.22 -6.93
CA GLY A 63 -21.63 4.30 -8.03
C GLY A 63 -21.68 2.82 -7.66
N ALA A 64 -21.70 2.51 -6.35
CA ALA A 64 -21.89 1.16 -5.79
C ALA A 64 -22.51 1.23 -4.39
N HIS A 65 -22.60 0.10 -3.70
CA HIS A 65 -23.14 -0.01 -2.33
C HIS A 65 -22.03 -0.29 -1.31
N GLY A 66 -22.05 0.40 -0.17
CA GLY A 66 -21.10 0.14 0.90
C GLY A 66 -20.82 1.37 1.75
N VAL A 67 -19.80 1.25 2.60
CA VAL A 67 -19.26 2.38 3.38
C VAL A 67 -18.59 3.35 2.41
N GLY A 68 -18.78 4.66 2.58
CA GLY A 68 -18.06 5.66 1.81
C GLY A 68 -16.59 5.79 2.21
N ARG A 69 -15.84 6.62 1.48
CA ARG A 69 -14.44 6.93 1.78
C ARG A 69 -14.19 8.42 1.85
N SER A 70 -13.32 8.84 2.77
CA SER A 70 -12.92 10.24 2.91
C SER A 70 -11.51 10.36 3.50
N PRO A 71 -10.84 11.52 3.32
CA PRO A 71 -9.53 11.79 3.90
C PRO A 71 -9.63 12.17 5.40
N ARG A 72 -10.74 11.87 6.09
CA ARG A 72 -11.02 12.29 7.47
C ARG A 72 -9.93 11.90 8.46
N ASN A 73 -9.28 10.76 8.24
CA ASN A 73 -8.21 10.30 9.11
C ASN A 73 -6.85 10.95 8.80
N LEU A 74 -6.66 11.55 7.63
CA LEU A 74 -5.44 12.27 7.30
C LEU A 74 -5.42 13.60 8.08
N LEU A 75 -4.40 13.84 8.91
CA LEU A 75 -4.39 15.00 9.81
C LEU A 75 -3.76 16.23 9.18
N THR A 76 -2.73 16.04 8.36
CA THR A 76 -2.01 17.12 7.68
C THR A 76 -2.63 17.46 6.32
N ASN A 77 -2.26 18.61 5.78
CA ASN A 77 -2.58 18.98 4.41
C ASN A 77 -1.61 18.33 3.42
N THR A 78 -2.10 18.05 2.22
CA THR A 78 -1.27 17.55 1.12
C THR A 78 -0.69 18.70 0.30
N VAL A 79 0.30 18.42 -0.57
CA VAL A 79 0.78 19.38 -1.58
C VAL A 79 -0.38 19.86 -2.49
N GLY A 80 -1.34 18.98 -2.78
CA GLY A 80 -2.56 19.32 -3.51
C GLY A 80 -3.45 20.30 -2.74
N ASP A 81 -3.67 20.06 -1.45
CA ASP A 81 -4.44 20.98 -0.61
C ASP A 81 -3.79 22.37 -0.58
N MET A 82 -2.46 22.41 -0.43
CA MET A 82 -1.69 23.66 -0.42
C MET A 82 -1.74 24.38 -1.77
N LEU A 83 -1.70 23.64 -2.89
CA LEU A 83 -1.87 24.19 -4.24
C LEU A 83 -3.25 24.83 -4.42
N MET A 84 -4.31 24.16 -3.97
CA MET A 84 -5.66 24.71 -4.03
C MET A 84 -5.78 25.96 -3.16
N LEU A 85 -5.30 25.93 -1.92
CA LEU A 85 -5.29 27.10 -1.03
C LEU A 85 -4.51 28.28 -1.63
N HIS A 86 -3.31 28.03 -2.15
CA HIS A 86 -2.45 29.07 -2.74
C HIS A 86 -3.09 29.73 -3.96
N THR A 87 -3.85 28.97 -4.74
CA THR A 87 -4.50 29.48 -5.96
C THR A 87 -5.90 30.04 -5.71
N ASN A 88 -6.32 30.14 -4.44
CA ASN A 88 -7.69 30.47 -4.04
C ASN A 88 -8.72 29.56 -4.73
N PHE A 89 -8.48 28.25 -4.65
CA PHE A 89 -9.29 27.17 -5.20
C PHE A 89 -9.52 27.22 -6.73
N ARG A 90 -8.68 27.95 -7.47
CA ARG A 90 -8.69 27.90 -8.94
C ARG A 90 -8.04 26.63 -9.49
N SER A 91 -7.01 26.14 -8.80
CA SER A 91 -6.41 24.83 -9.09
C SER A 91 -7.40 23.70 -8.80
N LYS A 92 -7.28 22.61 -9.54
CA LYS A 92 -7.95 21.34 -9.29
C LYS A 92 -6.94 20.27 -8.92
N VAL A 93 -7.30 19.49 -7.91
CA VAL A 93 -6.60 18.27 -7.51
C VAL A 93 -7.52 17.11 -7.77
N VAL A 94 -7.08 16.15 -8.58
CA VAL A 94 -7.82 14.94 -8.93
C VAL A 94 -6.92 13.74 -8.68
N SER A 95 -7.45 12.73 -8.02
CA SER A 95 -6.76 11.46 -7.82
C SER A 95 -7.63 10.30 -8.30
N ILE A 96 -7.01 9.34 -8.98
CA ILE A 96 -7.64 8.08 -9.36
C ILE A 96 -6.71 6.92 -9.00
N GLY A 97 -7.26 5.81 -8.54
CA GLY A 97 -6.43 4.64 -8.20
C GLY A 97 -7.23 3.34 -8.21
N GLU A 98 -6.54 2.22 -8.31
CA GLU A 98 -7.18 0.90 -8.16
C GLU A 98 -7.55 0.60 -6.71
N LYS A 99 -6.93 1.28 -5.75
CA LYS A 99 -7.23 1.18 -4.32
C LYS A 99 -7.86 2.49 -3.83
N ASP A 100 -8.85 2.38 -2.96
CA ASP A 100 -9.45 3.51 -2.26
C ASP A 100 -8.42 4.40 -1.57
N ARG A 101 -7.53 3.80 -0.76
CA ARG A 101 -6.50 4.48 0.02
C ARG A 101 -5.47 5.21 -0.84
N SER A 102 -5.12 4.71 -2.02
CA SER A 102 -4.19 5.41 -2.91
C SER A 102 -4.84 6.65 -3.48
N ALA A 103 -6.10 6.56 -3.92
CA ALA A 103 -6.83 7.70 -4.46
C ALA A 103 -7.19 8.75 -3.40
N VAL A 104 -7.76 8.32 -2.28
CA VAL A 104 -8.29 9.21 -1.24
C VAL A 104 -7.16 9.98 -0.55
N LEU A 105 -6.08 9.31 -0.15
CA LEU A 105 -4.97 9.98 0.54
C LEU A 105 -4.24 10.96 -0.37
N MET A 106 -4.00 10.61 -1.63
CA MET A 106 -3.36 11.51 -2.59
C MET A 106 -4.25 12.70 -3.00
N SER A 107 -5.58 12.55 -2.99
CA SER A 107 -6.49 13.68 -3.27
C SER A 107 -6.47 14.77 -2.20
N GLY A 108 -6.00 14.45 -0.99
CA GLY A 108 -6.05 15.36 0.14
C GLY A 108 -7.47 15.72 0.57
N LYS A 109 -7.58 16.78 1.36
CA LYS A 109 -8.84 17.24 1.95
C LYS A 109 -9.72 17.99 0.95
N PHE A 110 -9.14 18.68 -0.03
CA PHE A 110 -9.88 19.55 -0.95
C PHE A 110 -10.02 19.00 -2.36
N GLY A 111 -9.25 17.97 -2.72
CA GLY A 111 -9.29 17.36 -4.05
C GLY A 111 -10.47 16.42 -4.25
N LYS A 112 -10.47 15.76 -5.41
CA LYS A 112 -11.47 14.77 -5.83
C LYS A 112 -10.82 13.41 -5.97
N ALA A 113 -11.47 12.35 -5.47
CA ALA A 113 -10.95 10.99 -5.56
C ALA A 113 -11.92 10.03 -6.28
N PHE A 114 -11.33 9.13 -7.07
CA PHE A 114 -12.02 8.03 -7.75
C PHE A 114 -11.25 6.73 -7.53
N TRP A 115 -11.93 5.63 -7.26
CA TRP A 115 -11.25 4.33 -7.09
C TRP A 115 -12.07 3.16 -7.61
N PHE A 116 -11.40 2.03 -7.83
CA PHE A 116 -12.06 0.82 -8.29
C PHE A 116 -12.86 0.18 -7.14
N ASP A 117 -14.06 -0.29 -7.46
CA ASP A 117 -14.92 -1.09 -6.61
C ASP A 117 -15.43 -2.25 -7.46
N ASP A 118 -14.68 -3.36 -7.42
CA ASP A 118 -14.80 -4.56 -8.26
C ASP A 118 -14.88 -4.29 -9.77
N SER A 119 -16.08 -3.97 -10.26
CA SER A 119 -16.43 -3.91 -11.68
C SER A 119 -16.68 -2.49 -12.19
N VAL A 120 -16.52 -1.49 -11.32
CA VAL A 120 -16.81 -0.09 -11.59
C VAL A 120 -15.79 0.82 -10.93
N VAL A 121 -15.74 2.07 -11.35
CA VAL A 121 -15.03 3.14 -10.64
C VAL A 121 -16.04 4.00 -9.90
N VAL A 122 -15.78 4.23 -8.61
CA VAL A 122 -16.68 4.89 -7.68
C VAL A 122 -16.06 6.15 -7.10
N THR A 123 -16.89 6.92 -6.39
CA THR A 123 -16.45 8.01 -5.51
C THR A 123 -17.30 8.00 -4.24
N SER A 124 -17.27 9.07 -3.45
CA SER A 124 -18.11 9.20 -2.25
C SER A 124 -18.74 10.57 -2.14
N SER A 125 -19.78 10.67 -1.31
CA SER A 125 -20.52 11.91 -1.08
C SER A 125 -19.68 13.02 -0.41
N TYR A 126 -18.47 12.69 0.05
CA TYR A 126 -17.45 13.66 0.41
C TYR A 126 -17.02 14.53 -0.77
N TYR A 127 -16.89 13.95 -1.97
CA TYR A 127 -16.34 14.60 -3.16
C TYR A 127 -17.41 15.16 -4.10
N TYR A 128 -18.54 14.46 -4.22
CA TYR A 128 -19.63 14.82 -5.14
C TYR A 128 -20.98 14.57 -4.50
N SER A 129 -22.01 15.33 -4.86
CA SER A 129 -23.38 15.06 -4.41
C SER A 129 -24.03 13.87 -5.12
N ALA A 130 -23.54 13.51 -6.32
CA ALA A 130 -23.99 12.40 -7.13
C ALA A 130 -22.84 11.92 -8.03
N LEU A 131 -22.96 10.70 -8.59
CA LEU A 131 -21.94 10.18 -9.51
C LEU A 131 -21.82 11.10 -10.74
N PRO A 132 -20.61 11.56 -11.11
CA PRO A 132 -20.44 12.41 -12.29
C PRO A 132 -20.81 11.68 -13.59
N GLY A 133 -21.47 12.35 -14.53
CA GLY A 133 -21.95 11.72 -15.77
C GLY A 133 -20.84 11.12 -16.65
N TRP A 134 -19.62 11.66 -16.62
CA TRP A 134 -18.46 11.07 -17.33
C TRP A 134 -18.07 9.72 -16.74
N LEU A 135 -18.20 9.56 -15.41
CA LEU A 135 -17.88 8.35 -14.67
C LEU A 135 -18.97 7.29 -14.85
N GLU A 136 -20.23 7.71 -14.86
CA GLU A 136 -21.35 6.85 -15.26
C GLU A 136 -21.16 6.31 -16.68
N THR A 137 -20.77 7.16 -17.63
CA THR A 137 -20.47 6.76 -19.01
C THR A 137 -19.28 5.79 -19.08
N PHE A 138 -18.25 6.00 -18.25
CA PHE A 138 -17.10 5.09 -18.16
C PHE A 138 -17.51 3.70 -17.64
N ASN A 139 -18.24 3.65 -16.53
CA ASN A 139 -18.69 2.40 -15.93
C ASN A 139 -19.61 1.60 -16.85
N HIS A 140 -20.44 2.28 -17.65
CA HIS A 140 -21.32 1.63 -18.63
C HIS A 140 -20.66 1.28 -19.98
N SER A 141 -19.39 1.60 -20.18
CA SER A 141 -18.75 1.38 -21.50
C SER A 141 -18.33 -0.07 -21.76
N GLY A 142 -18.55 -0.98 -20.81
CA GLY A 142 -18.11 -2.37 -20.91
C GLY A 142 -16.60 -2.57 -20.72
N ILE A 143 -15.88 -1.55 -20.24
CA ILE A 143 -14.41 -1.57 -20.17
C ILE A 143 -13.88 -2.68 -19.26
N PHE A 144 -14.55 -2.90 -18.13
CA PHE A 144 -14.21 -3.97 -17.19
C PHE A 144 -14.51 -5.36 -17.75
N GLN A 145 -15.49 -5.52 -18.65
CA GLN A 145 -15.86 -6.82 -19.22
C GLN A 145 -15.03 -7.19 -20.46
N ARG A 146 -14.31 -6.22 -21.05
CA ARG A 146 -13.53 -6.38 -22.29
C ARG A 146 -12.49 -7.49 -22.22
N TYR A 147 -12.04 -7.85 -21.01
CA TYR A 147 -10.98 -8.82 -20.80
C TYR A 147 -11.47 -10.25 -20.55
N LEU A 148 -12.79 -10.49 -20.56
CA LEU A 148 -13.35 -11.82 -20.39
C LEU A 148 -12.85 -12.76 -21.48
N GLY A 149 -12.20 -13.85 -21.07
CA GLY A 149 -11.61 -14.85 -21.96
C GLY A 149 -10.31 -14.40 -22.63
N ARG A 150 -9.70 -13.29 -22.19
CA ARG A 150 -8.38 -12.89 -22.65
C ARG A 150 -7.31 -13.66 -21.89
N GLU A 151 -6.22 -13.95 -22.59
CA GLU A 151 -5.03 -14.52 -21.99
C GLU A 151 -4.02 -13.40 -21.72
N TRP A 152 -3.49 -13.41 -20.51
CA TRP A 152 -2.23 -12.76 -20.20
C TRP A 152 -1.10 -13.71 -20.61
N ILE A 153 -0.40 -13.33 -21.68
CA ILE A 153 0.73 -14.06 -22.25
C ILE A 153 1.98 -13.22 -22.02
N GLU A 154 3.07 -13.86 -21.62
CA GLU A 154 4.37 -13.23 -21.42
C GLU A 154 4.92 -12.66 -22.74
N VAL A 155 5.29 -11.38 -22.73
CA VAL A 155 5.74 -10.64 -23.92
C VAL A 155 7.18 -10.99 -24.28
N GLU A 156 8.06 -11.15 -23.27
CA GLU A 156 9.50 -11.35 -23.45
C GLU A 156 10.02 -12.63 -22.74
N PRO A 157 9.52 -13.83 -23.09
CA PRO A 157 9.82 -15.06 -22.35
C PRO A 157 11.30 -15.46 -22.38
N SER A 158 12.03 -15.11 -23.45
CA SER A 158 13.47 -15.40 -23.54
C SER A 158 14.26 -14.59 -22.52
N GLN A 159 13.95 -13.30 -22.36
CA GLN A 159 14.63 -12.44 -21.41
C GLN A 159 14.23 -12.78 -19.97
N ALA A 160 12.95 -13.09 -19.76
CA ALA A 160 12.46 -13.53 -18.47
C ALA A 160 13.21 -14.77 -17.97
N GLY A 161 13.42 -15.77 -18.84
CA GLY A 161 14.18 -16.98 -18.49
C GLY A 161 15.66 -16.76 -18.14
N GLU A 162 16.23 -15.58 -18.45
CA GLU A 162 17.61 -15.22 -18.07
C GLU A 162 17.69 -14.54 -16.69
N ILE A 163 16.65 -13.82 -16.28
CA ILE A 163 16.70 -12.93 -15.10
C ILE A 163 15.72 -13.32 -13.98
N CYS A 164 14.62 -13.99 -14.31
CA CYS A 164 13.62 -14.44 -13.36
C CYS A 164 14.00 -15.81 -12.79
N ASP A 165 13.28 -16.24 -11.75
CA ASP A 165 13.26 -17.65 -11.38
C ASP A 165 12.41 -18.46 -12.38
N ARG A 166 12.33 -19.77 -12.20
CA ARG A 166 11.44 -20.62 -13.02
C ARG A 166 9.99 -20.14 -12.95
N ASP A 167 9.34 -20.07 -14.11
CA ASP A 167 7.93 -19.66 -14.30
C ASP A 167 6.93 -20.46 -13.46
N ASP A 168 7.20 -21.72 -13.10
CA ASP A 168 6.29 -22.56 -12.29
C ASP A 168 6.82 -22.75 -10.85
N ALA A 169 7.43 -21.72 -10.25
CA ALA A 169 8.05 -21.85 -8.94
C ALA A 169 7.02 -22.17 -7.82
N PRO A 170 7.30 -23.17 -6.96
CA PRO A 170 6.29 -23.74 -6.05
C PRO A 170 5.95 -22.86 -4.84
N TYR A 171 6.63 -21.73 -4.67
CA TYR A 171 6.38 -20.74 -3.62
C TYR A 171 5.75 -19.46 -4.16
N GLU A 172 5.61 -19.36 -5.47
CA GLU A 172 4.72 -18.39 -6.07
C GLU A 172 3.30 -18.85 -5.74
N GLY A 173 2.47 -17.89 -5.37
CA GLY A 173 1.05 -18.15 -5.16
C GLY A 173 0.41 -18.57 -6.48
N GLY A 174 -0.88 -18.85 -6.41
CA GLY A 174 -1.71 -18.85 -7.59
C GLY A 174 -2.99 -18.14 -7.24
N VAL A 175 -3.52 -17.35 -8.16
CA VAL A 175 -4.92 -16.94 -8.01
C VAL A 175 -5.76 -18.16 -8.42
N PRO A 176 -6.70 -18.61 -7.57
CA PRO A 176 -7.49 -19.81 -7.86
C PRO A 176 -8.07 -19.76 -9.28
N GLY A 177 -7.68 -20.67 -10.17
CA GLY A 177 -8.21 -20.76 -11.54
C GLY A 177 -7.27 -20.32 -12.68
N ILE A 178 -6.12 -19.70 -12.39
CA ILE A 178 -5.10 -19.34 -13.41
C ILE A 178 -3.73 -20.01 -13.22
N GLY A 179 -3.49 -20.66 -12.08
CA GLY A 179 -2.19 -21.30 -11.80
C GLY A 179 -1.11 -20.30 -11.40
N ASN A 180 0.13 -20.74 -11.45
CA ASN A 180 1.33 -20.01 -11.04
C ASN A 180 2.38 -19.97 -12.15
N SER A 181 1.98 -20.07 -13.42
CA SER A 181 2.85 -20.03 -14.59
C SER A 181 2.07 -19.54 -15.81
N PHE A 182 2.75 -18.95 -16.79
CA PHE A 182 2.09 -18.47 -18.00
C PHE A 182 1.52 -19.61 -18.88
N PRO A 183 0.44 -19.37 -19.65
CA PRO A 183 -0.37 -18.15 -19.70
C PRO A 183 -1.51 -18.12 -18.65
N HIS A 184 -1.95 -16.91 -18.26
CA HIS A 184 -3.06 -16.73 -17.32
C HIS A 184 -4.35 -16.31 -18.03
N MET A 185 -5.39 -17.13 -17.94
CA MET A 185 -6.70 -16.84 -18.54
C MET A 185 -7.59 -16.01 -17.62
N ILE A 186 -8.02 -14.83 -18.06
CA ILE A 186 -8.94 -13.98 -17.29
C ILE A 186 -10.38 -14.45 -17.52
N ARG A 187 -10.94 -15.16 -16.54
CA ARG A 187 -12.28 -15.79 -16.64
C ARG A 187 -13.01 -15.84 -15.31
N GLY A 188 -14.33 -15.93 -15.34
CA GLY A 188 -15.12 -16.19 -14.14
C GLY A 188 -14.99 -17.61 -13.61
N GLY A 189 -15.68 -17.87 -12.50
CA GLY A 189 -15.91 -19.23 -11.99
C GLY A 189 -16.81 -20.04 -12.92
N SER A 190 -17.73 -19.36 -13.60
CA SER A 190 -18.55 -19.92 -14.67
C SER A 190 -18.06 -19.48 -16.05
N ALA A 191 -18.11 -20.39 -17.03
CA ALA A 191 -17.69 -20.10 -18.39
C ALA A 191 -18.49 -18.93 -19.00
N GLY A 192 -17.80 -17.93 -19.54
CA GLY A 192 -18.42 -16.78 -20.21
C GLY A 192 -19.11 -15.77 -19.29
N GLN A 193 -18.88 -15.82 -17.98
CA GLN A 193 -19.46 -14.87 -17.03
C GLN A 193 -18.40 -13.99 -16.37
N THR A 194 -18.79 -12.74 -16.08
CA THR A 194 -18.03 -11.79 -15.27
C THR A 194 -18.57 -11.78 -13.84
N ASP A 195 -18.12 -12.75 -13.04
CA ASP A 195 -18.44 -12.88 -11.61
C ASP A 195 -17.31 -12.32 -10.73
N SER A 196 -17.42 -12.46 -9.41
CA SER A 196 -16.41 -11.96 -8.46
C SER A 196 -15.01 -12.52 -8.75
N LYS A 197 -14.93 -13.78 -9.22
CA LYS A 197 -13.66 -14.42 -9.57
C LYS A 197 -13.04 -13.81 -10.82
N TYR A 198 -13.85 -13.43 -11.81
CA TYR A 198 -13.37 -12.70 -12.97
C TYR A 198 -12.74 -11.36 -12.58
N TYR A 199 -13.42 -10.57 -11.74
CA TYR A 199 -12.92 -9.26 -11.32
C TYR A 199 -11.69 -9.37 -10.40
N GLU A 200 -11.63 -10.41 -9.56
CA GLU A 200 -10.43 -10.74 -8.81
C GLU A 200 -9.25 -10.99 -9.77
N LEU A 201 -9.39 -11.90 -10.74
CA LEU A 201 -8.33 -12.18 -11.71
C LEU A 201 -7.94 -10.98 -12.56
N LEU A 202 -8.91 -10.13 -12.94
CA LEU A 202 -8.65 -8.89 -13.64
C LEU A 202 -7.75 -7.96 -12.82
N ALA A 203 -8.01 -7.84 -11.51
CA ALA A 203 -7.21 -7.01 -10.60
C ALA A 203 -5.77 -7.51 -10.44
N TYR A 204 -5.55 -8.83 -10.49
CA TYR A 204 -4.22 -9.47 -10.47
C TYR A 204 -3.58 -9.59 -11.87
N SER A 205 -3.88 -8.67 -12.79
CA SER A 205 -3.32 -8.67 -14.14
C SER A 205 -2.95 -7.26 -14.61
N PRO A 206 -2.05 -7.11 -15.59
CA PRO A 206 -1.71 -5.80 -16.14
C PRO A 206 -2.90 -5.06 -16.79
N PHE A 207 -3.98 -5.77 -17.09
CA PHE A 207 -5.18 -5.20 -17.71
C PHE A 207 -5.92 -4.23 -16.79
N SER A 208 -5.86 -4.41 -15.47
CA SER A 208 -6.44 -3.44 -14.53
C SER A 208 -5.76 -2.06 -14.65
N THR A 209 -4.45 -2.03 -14.87
CA THR A 209 -3.70 -0.78 -15.10
C THR A 209 -4.10 -0.11 -16.42
N GLU A 210 -4.42 -0.89 -17.47
CA GLU A 210 -4.95 -0.33 -18.72
C GLU A 210 -6.30 0.39 -18.47
N ILE A 211 -7.20 -0.24 -17.70
CA ILE A 211 -8.49 0.35 -17.30
C ILE A 211 -8.26 1.62 -16.48
N LEU A 212 -7.31 1.59 -15.53
CA LEU A 212 -6.98 2.72 -14.66
C LEU A 212 -6.53 3.92 -15.49
N LEU A 213 -5.63 3.71 -16.46
CA LEU A 213 -5.12 4.80 -17.29
C LEU A 213 -6.17 5.33 -18.27
N ASP A 214 -7.13 4.52 -18.74
CA ASP A 214 -8.30 5.04 -19.49
C ASP A 214 -9.16 5.94 -18.58
N GLY A 215 -9.44 5.49 -17.36
CA GLY A 215 -10.13 6.27 -16.34
C GLY A 215 -9.42 7.59 -16.05
N ALA A 216 -8.09 7.58 -15.92
CA ALA A 216 -7.27 8.77 -15.70
C ALA A 216 -7.35 9.76 -16.87
N ARG A 217 -7.30 9.29 -18.14
CA ARG A 217 -7.49 10.14 -19.33
C ARG A 217 -8.86 10.82 -19.34
N ARG A 218 -9.92 10.09 -18.94
CA ARG A 218 -11.27 10.63 -18.86
C ARG A 218 -11.42 11.64 -17.74
N ALA A 219 -10.89 11.34 -16.54
CA ALA A 219 -10.86 12.27 -15.42
C ALA A 219 -10.11 13.56 -15.78
N PHE A 220 -8.93 13.45 -16.39
CA PHE A 220 -8.14 14.59 -16.87
C PHE A 220 -8.95 15.49 -17.82
N THR A 221 -9.63 14.89 -18.80
CA THR A 221 -10.41 15.61 -19.81
C THR A 221 -11.66 16.24 -19.18
N ALA A 222 -12.43 15.48 -18.41
CA ALA A 222 -13.68 15.93 -17.80
C ALA A 222 -13.46 17.04 -16.76
N GLU A 223 -12.35 16.98 -16.02
CA GLU A 223 -11.97 18.02 -15.07
C GLU A 223 -11.18 19.16 -15.70
N THR A 224 -10.92 19.12 -17.01
CA THR A 224 -10.20 20.16 -17.78
C THR A 224 -8.86 20.52 -17.14
N LEU A 225 -8.08 19.52 -16.76
CA LEU A 225 -6.82 19.73 -16.06
C LEU A 225 -5.76 20.30 -17.02
N GLY A 226 -4.98 21.27 -16.53
CA GLY A 226 -3.83 21.83 -17.26
C GLY A 226 -4.15 22.74 -18.45
N THR A 227 -5.43 22.94 -18.79
CA THR A 227 -5.88 23.77 -19.93
C THR A 227 -6.50 25.10 -19.52
N ARG A 228 -6.53 25.41 -18.22
CA ARG A 228 -7.23 26.57 -17.64
C ARG A 228 -6.32 27.74 -17.25
N GLY A 229 -5.02 27.67 -17.57
CA GLY A 229 -4.04 28.70 -17.22
C GLY A 229 -3.66 28.77 -15.73
N VAL A 230 -3.99 27.72 -14.96
CA VAL A 230 -3.57 27.52 -13.57
C VAL A 230 -3.02 26.10 -13.45
N THR A 231 -1.98 25.91 -12.63
CA THR A 231 -1.42 24.59 -12.36
C THR A 231 -2.44 23.72 -11.65
N ASP A 232 -2.63 22.50 -12.15
CA ASP A 232 -3.49 21.46 -11.59
C ASP A 232 -2.63 20.26 -11.17
N LEU A 233 -3.18 19.39 -10.32
CA LEU A 233 -2.51 18.16 -9.88
C LEU A 233 -3.38 16.94 -10.23
N LEU A 234 -2.78 15.98 -10.92
CA LEU A 234 -3.35 14.66 -11.16
C LEU A 234 -2.49 13.60 -10.46
N CYS A 235 -3.10 12.82 -9.58
CA CYS A 235 -2.47 11.68 -8.92
C CYS A 235 -3.06 10.37 -9.45
N ILE A 236 -2.20 9.38 -9.74
CA ILE A 236 -2.60 8.08 -10.28
C ILE A 236 -1.97 6.98 -9.44
N GLY A 237 -2.79 6.16 -8.77
CA GLY A 237 -2.33 5.04 -7.94
C GLY A 237 -2.46 3.70 -8.67
N ILE A 238 -1.37 3.23 -9.27
CA ILE A 238 -1.26 1.92 -9.92
C ILE A 238 -0.99 0.86 -8.84
N ALA A 239 -1.89 -0.11 -8.68
CA ALA A 239 -1.85 -1.17 -7.69
C ALA A 239 -1.64 -2.57 -8.27
N ALA A 240 -1.82 -2.80 -9.58
CA ALA A 240 -1.59 -4.10 -10.22
C ALA A 240 -0.19 -4.66 -9.89
N THR A 241 0.84 -3.81 -9.89
CA THR A 241 2.22 -4.17 -9.51
C THR A 241 2.31 -4.74 -8.10
N ASP A 242 1.57 -4.16 -7.14
CA ASP A 242 1.52 -4.66 -5.77
C ASP A 242 0.75 -5.98 -5.68
N LEU A 243 -0.42 -6.08 -6.32
CA LEU A 243 -1.24 -7.28 -6.30
C LEU A 243 -0.53 -8.48 -6.94
N ILE A 244 0.06 -8.28 -8.12
CA ILE A 244 0.88 -9.29 -8.81
C ILE A 244 2.10 -9.64 -7.95
N GLY A 245 2.81 -8.63 -7.42
CA GLY A 245 3.96 -8.84 -6.55
C GLY A 245 3.63 -9.65 -5.28
N HIS A 246 2.48 -9.42 -4.65
CA HIS A 246 2.02 -10.19 -3.50
C HIS A 246 1.81 -11.67 -3.83
N VAL A 247 1.28 -11.99 -5.01
CA VAL A 247 1.00 -13.37 -5.42
C VAL A 247 2.29 -14.08 -5.85
N PHE A 248 3.05 -13.48 -6.77
CA PHE A 248 4.14 -14.17 -7.46
C PHE A 248 5.53 -13.81 -6.93
N GLY A 249 5.69 -12.67 -6.26
CA GLY A 249 6.97 -12.21 -5.71
C GLY A 249 7.88 -11.54 -6.73
N PRO A 250 8.90 -10.78 -6.27
CA PRO A 250 9.65 -9.85 -7.13
C PRO A 250 10.58 -10.52 -8.16
N ALA A 251 10.78 -11.84 -8.09
CA ALA A 251 11.64 -12.59 -9.00
C ALA A 251 10.86 -13.39 -10.06
N SER A 252 9.54 -13.23 -10.12
CA SER A 252 8.68 -14.00 -11.00
C SER A 252 8.61 -13.43 -12.42
N HIS A 253 8.20 -14.28 -13.36
CA HIS A 253 7.93 -13.90 -14.73
C HIS A 253 6.78 -12.85 -14.80
N GLU A 254 5.77 -12.97 -13.94
CA GLU A 254 4.61 -12.08 -13.90
C GLU A 254 4.97 -10.65 -13.48
N VAL A 255 5.83 -10.48 -12.48
CA VAL A 255 6.31 -9.14 -12.08
C VAL A 255 7.15 -8.52 -13.19
N PHE A 256 8.00 -9.31 -13.85
CA PHE A 256 8.79 -8.86 -14.99
C PHE A 256 7.91 -8.40 -16.16
N ASP A 257 6.96 -9.23 -16.59
CA ASP A 257 6.06 -8.90 -17.69
C ASP A 257 5.17 -7.69 -17.35
N ASN A 258 4.67 -7.62 -16.11
CA ASN A 258 3.90 -6.47 -15.66
C ASN A 258 4.72 -5.17 -15.70
N ALA A 259 6.01 -5.20 -15.35
CA ALA A 259 6.89 -4.03 -15.44
C ALA A 259 7.06 -3.55 -16.90
N ILE A 260 7.27 -4.47 -17.85
CA ILE A 260 7.37 -4.15 -19.29
C ILE A 260 6.08 -3.55 -19.81
N ARG A 261 4.93 -4.16 -19.48
CA ARG A 261 3.63 -3.65 -19.91
C ARG A 261 3.33 -2.29 -19.29
N THR A 262 3.66 -2.11 -18.02
CA THR A 262 3.48 -0.83 -17.32
C THR A 262 4.31 0.27 -17.97
N ASP A 263 5.55 0.00 -18.38
CA ASP A 263 6.38 0.95 -19.14
C ASP A 263 5.68 1.39 -20.45
N SER A 264 5.20 0.43 -21.24
CA SER A 264 4.47 0.72 -22.48
C SER A 264 3.18 1.51 -22.24
N MET A 265 2.43 1.16 -21.20
CA MET A 265 1.21 1.84 -20.80
C MET A 265 1.46 3.28 -20.32
N LEU A 266 2.52 3.51 -19.55
CA LEU A 266 2.97 4.83 -19.14
C LEU A 266 3.42 5.66 -20.34
N SER A 267 4.16 5.08 -21.29
CA SER A 267 4.52 5.74 -22.55
C SER A 267 3.27 6.27 -23.28
N GLY A 268 2.24 5.42 -23.43
CA GLY A 268 0.97 5.85 -24.03
C GLY A 268 0.21 6.92 -23.23
N PHE A 269 0.34 6.94 -21.90
CA PHE A 269 -0.24 7.99 -21.07
C PHE A 269 0.53 9.32 -21.18
N LEU A 270 1.86 9.27 -21.22
CA LEU A 270 2.72 10.44 -21.40
C LEU A 270 2.50 11.09 -22.77
N SER A 271 2.35 10.30 -23.83
CA SER A 271 1.99 10.81 -25.17
C SER A 271 0.64 11.52 -25.17
N PHE A 272 -0.35 10.98 -24.46
CA PHE A 272 -1.65 11.66 -24.28
C PHE A 272 -1.50 13.02 -23.57
N LEU A 273 -0.64 13.12 -22.55
CA LEU A 273 -0.38 14.40 -21.90
C LEU A 273 0.34 15.38 -22.83
N ASP A 274 1.30 14.90 -23.62
CA ASP A 274 2.01 15.73 -24.61
C ASP A 274 1.04 16.32 -25.64
N ASP A 275 0.15 15.49 -26.19
CA ASP A 275 -0.85 15.92 -27.16
C ASP A 275 -1.86 16.93 -26.59
N ARG A 276 -2.14 16.87 -25.28
CA ARG A 276 -3.18 17.70 -24.64
C ARG A 276 -2.66 19.00 -24.08
N VAL A 277 -1.48 18.98 -23.47
CA VAL A 277 -0.92 20.14 -22.77
C VAL A 277 0.57 20.37 -23.05
N GLY A 278 1.25 19.42 -23.69
CA GLY A 278 2.70 19.43 -23.90
C GLY A 278 3.46 19.05 -22.62
N LEU A 279 4.34 18.06 -22.71
CA LEU A 279 5.15 17.60 -21.57
C LEU A 279 6.10 18.67 -21.04
N SER A 280 6.46 19.66 -21.86
CA SER A 280 7.24 20.83 -21.46
C SER A 280 6.49 21.76 -20.47
N ASN A 281 5.17 21.58 -20.34
CA ASN A 281 4.32 22.29 -19.38
C ASN A 281 3.99 21.45 -18.14
N CYS A 282 4.48 20.21 -18.07
CA CYS A 282 4.23 19.28 -16.96
C CYS A 282 5.44 19.20 -16.02
N VAL A 283 5.18 18.86 -14.77
CA VAL A 283 6.16 18.21 -13.87
C VAL A 283 5.57 16.87 -13.49
N ILE A 284 6.34 15.81 -13.65
CA ILE A 284 5.92 14.42 -13.43
C ILE A 284 6.82 13.83 -12.36
N ALA A 285 6.21 13.26 -11.33
CA ALA A 285 6.89 12.46 -10.32
C ALA A 285 6.39 11.02 -10.43
N LEU A 286 7.33 10.07 -10.52
CA LEU A 286 7.05 8.64 -10.46
C LEU A 286 7.84 8.04 -9.29
N THR A 287 7.12 7.39 -8.39
CA THR A 287 7.68 6.69 -7.25
C THR A 287 6.75 5.55 -6.82
N SER A 288 7.04 4.90 -5.69
CA SER A 288 6.22 3.85 -5.12
C SER A 288 6.01 4.13 -3.62
N ASP A 289 4.91 3.65 -3.08
CA ASP A 289 4.54 3.74 -1.67
C ASP A 289 5.31 2.77 -0.77
N HIS A 290 5.95 1.75 -1.35
CA HIS A 290 6.89 0.82 -0.70
C HIS A 290 7.55 -0.10 -1.73
N GLY A 291 8.59 -0.83 -1.31
CA GLY A 291 9.13 -1.97 -2.04
C GLY A 291 8.35 -3.25 -1.76
N ILE A 292 8.99 -4.41 -1.94
CA ILE A 292 8.44 -5.72 -1.62
C ILE A 292 9.52 -6.72 -1.23
N ALA A 293 9.26 -7.54 -0.21
CA ALA A 293 10.20 -8.57 0.23
C ALA A 293 10.29 -9.72 -0.79
N PRO A 294 11.48 -10.33 -0.97
CA PRO A 294 11.57 -11.64 -1.61
C PRO A 294 10.76 -12.69 -0.85
N ILE A 295 10.24 -13.69 -1.58
CA ILE A 295 9.50 -14.79 -0.96
C ILE A 295 10.42 -15.55 0.02
N PRO A 296 10.04 -15.77 1.29
CA PRO A 296 10.90 -16.46 2.26
C PRO A 296 11.33 -17.86 1.82
N GLU A 297 10.44 -18.62 1.19
CA GLU A 297 10.71 -19.95 0.62
C GLU A 297 11.74 -19.91 -0.51
N TYR A 298 11.69 -18.88 -1.37
CA TYR A 298 12.70 -18.64 -2.41
C TYR A 298 14.08 -18.45 -1.78
N ILE A 299 14.18 -17.61 -0.74
CA ILE A 299 15.43 -17.37 -0.02
C ILE A 299 15.98 -18.66 0.59
N ARG A 300 15.14 -19.46 1.27
CA ARG A 300 15.57 -20.76 1.83
C ARG A 300 15.99 -21.76 0.76
N LYS A 301 15.35 -21.77 -0.41
CA LYS A 301 15.75 -22.63 -1.53
C LYS A 301 17.13 -22.25 -2.07
N LYS A 302 17.43 -20.95 -2.20
CA LYS A 302 18.74 -20.47 -2.66
C LYS A 302 19.83 -20.67 -1.61
N ASN A 303 19.50 -20.56 -0.32
CA ASN A 303 20.42 -20.85 0.78
C ASN A 303 19.69 -21.46 1.98
N PRO A 304 19.70 -22.81 2.13
CA PRO A 304 19.01 -23.49 3.22
C PRO A 304 19.49 -23.16 4.63
N ARG A 305 20.66 -22.52 4.76
CA ARG A 305 21.22 -22.09 6.06
C ARG A 305 20.77 -20.68 6.45
N TYR A 306 20.19 -19.93 5.53
CA TYR A 306 19.78 -18.57 5.77
C TYR A 306 18.39 -18.53 6.45
N PRO A 307 18.24 -17.85 7.60
CA PRO A 307 16.97 -17.77 8.28
C PRO A 307 16.01 -16.84 7.52
N ALA A 308 14.94 -17.40 6.99
CA ALA A 308 13.84 -16.67 6.35
C ALA A 308 12.54 -17.42 6.65
N GLY A 309 11.45 -16.72 6.89
CA GLY A 309 10.23 -17.37 7.35
C GLY A 309 9.00 -16.50 7.33
N ARG A 310 7.93 -17.04 7.90
CA ARG A 310 6.64 -16.36 8.04
C ARG A 310 6.21 -16.40 9.49
N VAL A 311 5.59 -15.34 9.95
CA VAL A 311 5.04 -15.26 11.30
C VAL A 311 3.58 -14.87 11.20
N GLY A 312 2.68 -15.74 11.63
CA GLY A 312 1.25 -15.49 11.54
C GLY A 312 0.76 -14.56 12.67
N LEU A 313 -0.12 -13.61 12.38
CA LEU A 313 -0.66 -12.71 13.42
C LEU A 313 -1.42 -13.46 14.54
N GLY A 314 -2.09 -14.56 14.19
CA GLY A 314 -2.72 -15.46 15.16
C GLY A 314 -1.69 -16.20 16.04
N GLU A 315 -0.51 -16.48 15.51
CA GLU A 315 0.61 -17.02 16.28
C GLU A 315 1.16 -15.98 17.25
N ILE A 316 1.38 -14.74 16.79
CA ILE A 316 1.79 -13.62 17.66
C ILE A 316 0.80 -13.43 18.80
N THR A 317 -0.50 -13.43 18.51
CA THR A 317 -1.55 -13.30 19.53
C THR A 317 -1.45 -14.41 20.59
N ARG A 318 -1.29 -15.66 20.18
CA ARG A 318 -1.16 -16.80 21.11
C ARG A 318 0.15 -16.75 21.90
N LEU A 319 1.25 -16.40 21.25
CA LEU A 319 2.58 -16.29 21.84
C LEU A 319 2.60 -15.23 22.94
N THR A 320 2.13 -14.02 22.62
CA THR A 320 2.09 -12.88 23.55
C THR A 320 1.14 -13.14 24.72
N ALA A 321 -0.03 -13.74 24.47
CA ALA A 321 -0.95 -14.16 25.53
C ALA A 321 -0.31 -15.20 26.48
N ARG A 322 0.45 -16.17 25.94
CA ARG A 322 1.17 -17.17 26.75
C ARG A 322 2.28 -16.53 27.60
N ILE A 323 3.04 -15.61 27.03
CA ILE A 323 4.10 -14.88 27.73
C ILE A 323 3.51 -14.14 28.95
N LEU A 324 2.42 -13.38 28.74
CA LEU A 324 1.77 -12.60 29.80
C LEU A 324 1.10 -13.51 30.83
N GLY A 325 0.38 -14.55 30.40
CA GLY A 325 -0.25 -15.54 31.28
C GLY A 325 0.75 -16.25 32.20
N GLY A 326 1.91 -16.63 31.66
CA GLY A 326 3.01 -17.20 32.43
C GLY A 326 3.63 -16.20 33.40
N ARG A 327 3.95 -14.98 32.93
CA ARG A 327 4.60 -13.94 33.74
C ARG A 327 3.75 -13.52 34.95
N PHE A 328 2.45 -13.33 34.75
CA PHE A 328 1.56 -12.80 35.78
C PHE A 328 0.70 -13.87 36.48
N ALA A 329 0.95 -15.15 36.18
CA ALA A 329 0.21 -16.29 36.75
C ALA A 329 -1.32 -16.23 36.57
N VAL A 330 -1.82 -15.53 35.54
CA VAL A 330 -3.25 -15.48 35.18
C VAL A 330 -3.46 -16.33 33.92
N ASN A 331 -3.91 -17.57 34.12
CA ASN A 331 -4.05 -18.60 33.09
C ASN A 331 -5.48 -19.15 32.99
N GLU A 332 -6.46 -18.39 33.47
CA GLU A 332 -7.88 -18.76 33.37
C GLU A 332 -8.26 -18.94 31.88
N PRO A 333 -8.93 -20.05 31.50
CA PRO A 333 -9.40 -20.23 30.13
C PRO A 333 -10.25 -19.05 29.66
N GLY A 334 -9.99 -18.55 28.45
CA GLY A 334 -10.68 -17.38 27.90
C GLY A 334 -10.09 -16.02 28.32
N THR A 335 -9.00 -15.99 29.10
CA THR A 335 -8.30 -14.72 29.41
C THR A 335 -7.81 -14.06 28.12
N LYS A 336 -8.39 -12.89 27.80
CA LYS A 336 -8.05 -12.12 26.61
C LYS A 336 -6.98 -11.07 26.92
N TRP A 337 -5.71 -11.47 26.93
CA TRP A 337 -4.57 -10.56 27.14
C TRP A 337 -4.38 -9.52 26.04
N ILE A 338 -4.69 -9.91 24.81
CA ILE A 338 -4.47 -9.13 23.59
C ILE A 338 -5.83 -8.82 22.98
N GLU A 339 -6.14 -7.54 22.79
CA GLU A 339 -7.36 -7.13 22.09
C GLU A 339 -7.27 -7.46 20.61
N GLN A 340 -6.12 -7.14 20.01
CA GLN A 340 -5.84 -7.37 18.61
C GLN A 340 -4.32 -7.34 18.32
N VAL A 341 -3.92 -7.99 17.23
CA VAL A 341 -2.65 -7.75 16.53
C VAL A 341 -2.98 -7.35 15.09
N ILE A 342 -2.51 -6.18 14.64
CA ILE A 342 -2.66 -5.73 13.24
C ILE A 342 -1.29 -5.35 12.74
N ASP A 343 -0.89 -5.93 11.59
CA ASP A 343 0.46 -5.81 11.06
C ASP A 343 1.48 -6.11 12.16
N GLU A 344 2.35 -5.17 12.51
CA GLU A 344 3.36 -5.31 13.55
C GLU A 344 2.98 -4.62 14.89
N ASP A 345 1.74 -4.14 15.03
CA ASP A 345 1.19 -3.53 16.24
C ASP A 345 0.43 -4.53 17.14
N ILE A 346 0.82 -4.60 18.42
CA ILE A 346 0.13 -5.39 19.45
C ILE A 346 -0.68 -4.45 20.37
N TYR A 347 -1.99 -4.70 20.47
CA TYR A 347 -2.91 -3.95 21.32
C TYR A 347 -3.25 -4.80 22.56
N LEU A 348 -2.71 -4.44 23.72
CA LEU A 348 -3.03 -5.09 25.00
C LEU A 348 -4.46 -4.77 25.43
N ASN A 349 -5.06 -5.73 26.14
CA ASN A 349 -6.30 -5.53 26.87
C ASN A 349 -6.03 -4.74 28.16
N ARG A 350 -6.08 -3.42 28.05
CA ARG A 350 -5.81 -2.51 29.17
C ARG A 350 -6.86 -2.62 30.29
N ASP A 351 -8.09 -3.01 29.98
CA ASP A 351 -9.14 -3.19 30.99
C ASP A 351 -8.86 -4.44 31.85
N LEU A 352 -8.41 -5.53 31.22
CA LEU A 352 -7.96 -6.73 31.93
C LEU A 352 -6.76 -6.43 32.83
N LEU A 353 -5.76 -5.69 32.32
CA LEU A 353 -4.58 -5.31 33.10
C LEU A 353 -4.98 -4.53 34.35
N LYS A 354 -5.86 -3.54 34.21
CA LYS A 354 -6.42 -2.80 35.35
C LYS A 354 -7.19 -3.73 36.31
N GLN A 355 -8.06 -4.60 35.80
CA GLN A 355 -8.85 -5.52 36.62
C GLN A 355 -7.97 -6.45 37.47
N LYS A 356 -6.84 -6.90 36.92
CA LYS A 356 -5.88 -7.80 37.61
C LYS A 356 -4.78 -7.03 38.36
N ASN A 357 -4.87 -5.69 38.45
CA ASN A 357 -3.87 -4.81 39.06
C ASN A 357 -2.44 -4.98 38.50
N ILE A 358 -2.31 -5.24 37.20
CA ILE A 358 -1.03 -5.40 36.51
C ILE A 358 -0.65 -4.05 35.88
N PRO A 359 0.54 -3.48 36.19
CA PRO A 359 1.03 -2.28 35.53
C PRO A 359 1.21 -2.50 34.02
N ALA A 360 0.66 -1.59 33.20
CA ALA A 360 0.76 -1.69 31.75
C ALA A 360 2.21 -1.64 31.25
N GLU A 361 3.04 -0.80 31.87
CA GLU A 361 4.47 -0.71 31.61
C GLU A 361 5.17 -2.07 31.79
N GLU A 362 4.87 -2.79 32.88
CA GLU A 362 5.46 -4.11 33.14
C GLU A 362 5.02 -5.15 32.10
N ALA A 363 3.74 -5.12 31.68
CA ALA A 363 3.23 -6.00 30.64
C ALA A 363 3.90 -5.72 29.28
N MET A 364 4.01 -4.44 28.89
CA MET A 364 4.69 -4.03 27.65
C MET A 364 6.17 -4.42 27.67
N LYS A 365 6.87 -4.15 28.77
CA LYS A 365 8.28 -4.53 28.94
C LYS A 365 8.48 -6.04 28.87
N THR A 366 7.60 -6.82 29.50
CA THR A 366 7.63 -8.29 29.43
C THR A 366 7.52 -8.78 27.99
N LEU A 367 6.59 -8.23 27.20
CA LEU A 367 6.46 -8.59 25.79
C LEU A 367 7.70 -8.18 25.00
N LYS A 368 8.18 -6.95 25.15
CA LYS A 368 9.39 -6.47 24.48
C LYS A 368 10.58 -7.40 24.72
N ASP A 369 10.90 -7.67 25.98
CA ASP A 369 12.06 -8.46 26.37
C ASP A 369 11.94 -9.89 25.84
N SER A 370 10.73 -10.46 25.89
CA SER A 370 10.46 -11.83 25.42
C SER A 370 10.52 -11.96 23.90
N LEU A 371 9.90 -11.03 23.16
CA LEU A 371 9.89 -11.04 21.69
C LEU A 371 11.30 -10.83 21.13
N SER A 372 12.06 -9.90 21.71
CA SER A 372 13.44 -9.59 21.26
C SER A 372 14.41 -10.78 21.42
N GLY A 373 14.09 -11.73 22.30
CA GLY A 373 14.87 -12.97 22.49
C GLY A 373 14.58 -14.08 21.48
N LEU A 374 13.55 -13.93 20.64
CA LEU A 374 13.12 -14.95 19.69
C LEU A 374 13.77 -14.75 18.31
N PRO A 375 14.15 -15.85 17.61
CA PRO A 375 14.99 -15.78 16.41
C PRO A 375 14.34 -15.07 15.23
N GLN A 376 13.01 -14.95 15.18
CA GLN A 376 12.29 -14.28 14.10
C GLN A 376 12.11 -12.77 14.31
N PHE A 377 12.41 -12.22 15.50
CA PHE A 377 12.28 -10.79 15.78
C PHE A 377 13.66 -10.12 15.81
N ALA A 378 13.73 -8.92 15.24
CA ALA A 378 14.90 -8.06 15.29
C ALA A 378 14.84 -7.14 16.52
N ALA A 379 13.66 -6.59 16.81
CA ALA A 379 13.44 -5.66 17.91
C ALA A 379 11.95 -5.60 18.29
N ALA A 380 11.69 -5.07 19.49
CA ALA A 380 10.37 -4.63 19.92
C ALA A 380 10.50 -3.35 20.73
N TYR A 381 9.52 -2.46 20.60
CA TYR A 381 9.47 -1.16 21.25
C TYR A 381 8.15 -1.00 21.98
N THR A 382 8.21 -0.53 23.22
CA THR A 382 6.99 -0.19 23.97
C THR A 382 6.51 1.19 23.56
N ARG A 383 5.21 1.44 23.74
CA ARG A 383 4.62 2.78 23.62
C ARG A 383 5.41 3.83 24.40
N ASP A 384 5.77 3.54 25.64
CA ASP A 384 6.45 4.51 26.51
C ASP A 384 7.82 4.90 25.96
N GLU A 385 8.56 3.94 25.39
CA GLU A 385 9.85 4.21 24.73
C GLU A 385 9.67 5.08 23.48
N ILE A 386 8.65 4.77 22.67
CA ILE A 386 8.38 5.51 21.44
C ILE A 386 7.96 6.95 21.75
N GLU A 387 7.13 7.17 22.78
CA GLU A 387 6.62 8.50 23.15
C GLU A 387 7.63 9.35 23.92
N HIS A 388 8.47 8.74 24.78
CA HIS A 388 9.25 9.50 25.77
C HIS A 388 10.77 9.36 25.65
N SER A 389 11.30 8.35 24.96
CA SER A 389 12.76 8.13 24.94
C SER A 389 13.49 9.03 23.94
N ALA A 390 14.43 9.85 24.39
CA ALA A 390 15.31 10.60 23.49
C ALA A 390 16.36 9.72 22.79
N ALA A 391 16.57 8.48 23.25
CA ALA A 391 17.65 7.60 22.82
C ALA A 391 17.11 6.31 22.16
N LEU A 392 16.31 6.45 21.11
CA LEU A 392 15.96 5.32 20.25
C LEU A 392 17.12 5.03 19.28
N ASP A 393 17.34 3.74 18.99
CA ASP A 393 18.22 3.35 17.89
C ASP A 393 17.58 3.67 16.52
N GLN A 394 18.27 3.34 15.43
CA GLN A 394 17.79 3.65 14.08
C GLN A 394 16.42 3.01 13.79
N LEU A 395 16.21 1.76 14.17
CA LEU A 395 14.93 1.07 13.98
C LEU A 395 13.83 1.70 14.85
N GLY A 396 14.13 2.05 16.09
CA GLY A 396 13.23 2.77 16.98
C GLY A 396 12.84 4.13 16.42
N MET A 397 13.75 4.87 15.78
CA MET A 397 13.44 6.14 15.11
C MET A 397 12.49 5.94 13.90
N MET A 398 12.67 4.88 13.12
CA MET A 398 11.74 4.51 12.05
C MET A 398 10.36 4.13 12.61
N VAL A 399 10.31 3.40 13.73
CA VAL A 399 9.06 3.05 14.43
C VAL A 399 8.37 4.30 14.96
N ARG A 400 9.12 5.25 15.55
CA ARG A 400 8.59 6.55 15.98
C ARG A 400 7.96 7.32 14.83
N ARG A 401 8.53 7.26 13.63
CA ARG A 401 7.94 7.93 12.45
C ARG A 401 6.60 7.33 12.03
N THR A 402 6.39 6.03 12.27
CA THR A 402 5.14 5.28 12.03
C THR A 402 4.09 5.43 13.13
N TYR A 403 4.48 5.90 14.32
CA TYR A 403 3.64 5.87 15.52
C TYR A 403 2.64 7.03 15.60
N TYR A 404 1.39 6.75 15.96
CA TYR A 404 0.42 7.79 16.37
C TYR A 404 -0.37 7.33 17.62
N PRO A 405 -0.35 8.09 18.75
CA PRO A 405 -0.79 7.61 20.07
C PRO A 405 -2.18 6.96 20.14
N SER A 406 -3.14 7.49 19.38
CA SER A 406 -4.53 7.02 19.39
C SER A 406 -4.82 5.93 18.36
N ARG A 407 -3.86 5.57 17.50
CA ARG A 407 -4.03 4.60 16.41
C ARG A 407 -3.08 3.41 16.51
N SER A 408 -1.87 3.61 17.03
CA SER A 408 -0.87 2.55 17.20
C SER A 408 -1.09 1.71 18.46
N GLY A 409 -0.44 0.55 18.49
CA GLY A 409 -0.49 -0.42 19.58
C GLY A 409 0.18 0.03 20.88
N ASP A 410 0.32 -0.92 21.78
CA ASP A 410 1.07 -0.79 23.04
C ASP A 410 2.52 -1.29 22.89
N VAL A 411 2.71 -2.30 22.04
CA VAL A 411 4.04 -2.83 21.68
C VAL A 411 4.10 -2.98 20.17
N MET A 412 5.14 -2.43 19.56
CA MET A 412 5.43 -2.53 18.13
C MET A 412 6.65 -3.41 17.94
N PHE A 413 6.58 -4.42 17.07
CA PHE A 413 7.71 -5.31 16.80
C PHE A 413 8.27 -5.11 15.39
N ILE A 414 9.49 -5.59 15.17
CA ILE A 414 10.14 -5.67 13.86
C ILE A 414 10.61 -7.11 13.69
N LEU A 415 10.24 -7.74 12.58
CA LEU A 415 10.72 -9.06 12.22
C LEU A 415 12.15 -8.97 11.69
N ARG A 416 12.93 -10.05 11.77
CA ARG A 416 14.26 -10.10 11.14
C ARG A 416 14.17 -10.04 9.60
N PRO A 417 15.27 -9.71 8.90
CA PRO A 417 15.26 -9.70 7.43
C PRO A 417 14.73 -11.01 6.86
N PHE A 418 13.92 -10.92 5.80
CA PHE A 418 13.27 -12.05 5.11
C PHE A 418 12.31 -12.88 5.98
N PHE A 419 11.92 -12.35 7.13
CA PHE A 419 10.69 -12.74 7.80
C PHE A 419 9.57 -11.77 7.43
N ILE A 420 8.43 -12.32 7.06
CA ILE A 420 7.22 -11.54 6.74
C ILE A 420 6.06 -11.97 7.62
N ASN A 421 5.10 -11.07 7.80
CA ASN A 421 3.82 -11.44 8.37
C ASN A 421 3.02 -12.27 7.36
N GLY A 422 2.54 -13.44 7.77
CA GLY A 422 1.76 -14.33 6.89
C GLY A 422 1.58 -15.73 7.46
N SER A 423 0.49 -16.39 7.08
CA SER A 423 0.24 -17.81 7.38
C SER A 423 0.18 -18.69 6.13
N ASP A 424 0.13 -18.08 4.95
CA ASP A 424 0.12 -18.78 3.67
C ASP A 424 1.48 -19.37 3.36
N SER A 425 1.52 -20.43 2.54
CA SER A 425 2.75 -21.11 2.15
C SER A 425 3.46 -20.50 0.93
N ALA A 426 2.87 -19.48 0.30
CA ALA A 426 3.30 -18.92 -0.97
C ALA A 426 3.11 -17.39 -1.01
N GLY A 427 3.62 -16.74 -2.06
CA GLY A 427 3.57 -15.30 -2.26
C GLY A 427 4.44 -14.52 -1.28
N THR A 428 4.29 -13.21 -1.22
CA THR A 428 5.10 -12.36 -0.33
C THR A 428 4.29 -11.16 0.16
N GLY A 429 4.96 -10.24 0.84
CA GLY A 429 4.42 -8.93 1.15
C GLY A 429 5.53 -7.95 1.50
N HIS A 430 5.11 -6.90 2.19
CA HIS A 430 5.94 -5.77 2.57
C HIS A 430 5.49 -5.26 3.94
N GLY A 431 6.24 -4.34 4.52
CA GLY A 431 5.91 -3.69 5.80
C GLY A 431 7.03 -3.75 6.84
N GLN A 432 8.24 -4.14 6.43
CA GLN A 432 9.42 -4.15 7.28
C GLN A 432 10.35 -2.98 6.93
N PRO A 433 11.21 -2.53 7.87
CA PRO A 433 12.10 -1.38 7.69
C PRO A 433 13.38 -1.71 6.87
N TYR A 434 13.33 -2.74 6.03
CA TYR A 434 14.49 -3.22 5.29
C TYR A 434 14.53 -2.65 3.87
N ASP A 435 15.71 -2.70 3.26
CA ASP A 435 15.98 -2.06 1.97
C ASP A 435 15.00 -2.53 0.88
N TYR A 436 14.68 -3.82 0.83
CA TYR A 436 13.73 -4.38 -0.14
C TYR A 436 12.30 -3.81 -0.04
N ASP A 437 11.94 -3.23 1.11
CA ASP A 437 10.62 -2.62 1.37
C ASP A 437 10.68 -1.08 1.41
N THR A 438 11.84 -0.49 1.68
CA THR A 438 12.01 0.96 1.87
C THR A 438 12.61 1.65 0.66
N HIS A 439 13.46 0.97 -0.11
CA HIS A 439 14.08 1.51 -1.33
C HIS A 439 13.08 1.48 -2.48
N VAL A 440 12.78 2.66 -3.02
CA VAL A 440 11.80 2.84 -4.08
C VAL A 440 12.41 3.68 -5.21
N PRO A 441 11.90 3.57 -6.46
CA PRO A 441 12.27 4.52 -7.49
C PRO A 441 11.80 5.92 -7.09
N LEU A 442 12.57 6.95 -7.42
CA LEU A 442 12.11 8.33 -7.38
C LEU A 442 12.63 9.05 -8.63
N ILE A 443 11.70 9.34 -9.54
CA ILE A 443 12.00 9.93 -10.84
C ILE A 443 11.18 11.20 -10.98
N LEU A 444 11.86 12.31 -11.25
CA LEU A 444 11.24 13.57 -11.63
C LEU A 444 11.49 13.86 -13.11
N PHE A 445 10.51 14.42 -13.81
CA PHE A 445 10.61 14.77 -15.21
C PHE A 445 9.83 16.05 -15.51
N GLY A 446 10.25 16.80 -16.53
CA GLY A 446 9.49 17.92 -17.09
C GLY A 446 10.10 19.29 -16.79
N LYS A 447 9.23 20.30 -16.71
CA LYS A 447 9.60 21.72 -16.64
C LYS A 447 10.52 21.99 -15.45
N ASN A 448 11.67 22.63 -15.73
CA ASN A 448 12.69 22.99 -14.74
C ASN A 448 13.33 21.81 -13.98
N ILE A 449 13.18 20.58 -14.47
CA ILE A 449 13.89 19.41 -13.92
C ILE A 449 15.16 19.19 -14.73
N LYS A 450 16.31 19.15 -14.04
CA LYS A 450 17.60 18.87 -14.67
C LYS A 450 17.81 17.36 -14.81
N PRO A 451 17.96 16.81 -16.03
CA PRO A 451 18.20 15.39 -16.21
C PRO A 451 19.52 14.94 -15.60
N GLY A 452 19.53 13.73 -15.03
CA GLY A 452 20.73 13.15 -14.42
C GLY A 452 20.39 12.00 -13.47
N ASN A 453 21.43 11.27 -13.07
CA ASN A 453 21.34 10.33 -11.95
C ASN A 453 21.88 11.03 -10.70
N TYR A 454 21.10 11.00 -9.64
CA TYR A 454 21.37 11.65 -8.36
C TYR A 454 21.53 10.53 -7.31
N PRO A 455 22.77 10.21 -6.89
CA PRO A 455 23.04 9.11 -5.98
C PRO A 455 22.85 9.49 -4.50
N GLU A 456 22.56 10.75 -4.20
CA GLU A 456 22.33 11.25 -2.85
C GLU A 456 21.15 10.52 -2.20
N GLU A 457 21.27 10.27 -0.89
CA GLU A 457 20.16 9.76 -0.10
C GLU A 457 19.06 10.82 -0.02
N VAL A 458 17.86 10.40 -0.39
CA VAL A 458 16.64 11.20 -0.35
C VAL A 458 15.50 10.31 0.13
N SER A 459 14.40 10.91 0.55
CA SER A 459 13.17 10.20 0.87
C SER A 459 12.07 10.59 -0.13
N PRO A 460 11.13 9.69 -0.47
CA PRO A 460 9.90 10.10 -1.15
C PRO A 460 9.07 11.15 -0.38
N VAL A 461 9.47 11.46 0.85
CA VAL A 461 8.88 12.48 1.72
C VAL A 461 9.49 13.88 1.49
N ASP A 462 10.66 13.97 0.84
CA ASP A 462 11.29 15.24 0.44
C ASP A 462 10.56 15.92 -0.72
#